data_AF-A0A800MTI4-F1
#
_entry.id   AF-A0A800MTI4-F1
#
_cell.length_a   1.000
_cell.length_b   1.000
_cell.length_c   1.000
_cell.angle_alpha   90.00
_cell.angle_beta   90.00
_cell.angle_gamma   90.00
#
_symmetry.space_group_name_H-M   'P 1'
#
loop_
_entity.id
_entity.type
_entity.pdbx_description
1 polymer ?
#
loop_
_entity_poly.entity_id
_entity_poly.type
_entity_poly.pdbx_seq_one_letter_code
_entity_poly.pdbx_strand_id
1 'polypeptide(L)' 'MRPLFGTVEYFEQKIANCLSNKQLRKNKKERISEIVSELENEIRYDFTCHERIKEECLENLFKVCKKASAIH' A
#
# COMPACT_ATOMS: atom_id res chain seq x y z
N MET A 1 14.71 11.67 -4.22
CA MET A 1 13.73 11.35 -5.27
C MET A 1 12.46 10.85 -4.59
N ARG A 2 11.27 11.27 -5.03
CA ARG A 2 10.00 10.70 -4.52
C ARG A 2 9.65 9.49 -5.38
N PRO A 3 9.33 8.32 -4.80
CA PRO A 3 8.96 7.14 -5.59
C PRO A 3 7.67 7.43 -6.37
N LEU A 4 7.59 6.86 -7.57
CA LEU A 4 6.42 7.02 -8.44
C LEU A 4 5.24 6.23 -7.87
N PHE A 5 4.04 6.80 -7.96
CA PHE A 5 2.81 6.11 -7.57
C PHE A 5 2.70 4.78 -8.33
N GLY A 6 2.31 3.71 -7.62
CA GLY A 6 2.16 2.38 -8.22
C GLY A 6 3.40 1.48 -8.15
N THR A 7 4.58 2.01 -7.79
CA THR A 7 5.78 1.19 -7.63
C THR A 7 5.85 0.52 -6.27
N VAL A 8 6.60 -0.58 -6.20
CA VAL A 8 6.90 -1.29 -4.95
C VAL A 8 7.46 -0.34 -3.88
N GLU A 9 8.43 0.51 -4.24
CA GLU A 9 9.06 1.44 -3.31
C GLU A 9 8.07 2.47 -2.75
N TYR A 10 7.13 2.95 -3.58
CA TYR A 10 6.08 3.87 -3.12
C TYR A 10 5.21 3.22 -2.04
N PHE A 11 4.76 1.98 -2.28
CA PHE A 11 3.93 1.26 -1.32
C PHE A 11 4.71 0.87 -0.05
N GLU A 12 5.97 0.45 -0.17
CA GLU A 12 6.83 0.17 0.99
C GLU A 12 6.97 1.41 1.89
N GLN A 13 7.24 2.58 1.30
CA GLN A 13 7.34 3.83 2.06
C GLN A 13 6.01 4.23 2.71
N LYS A 14 4.89 4.13 1.98
CA LYS A 14 3.57 4.52 2.51
C LYS A 14 3.15 3.64 3.69
N ILE A 15 3.35 2.32 3.58
CA ILE A 15 3.06 1.38 4.68
C ILE A 15 4.02 1.60 5.85
N ALA A 16 5.32 1.78 5.61
CA ALA A 16 6.30 2.03 6.66
C ALA A 16 6.01 3.34 7.44
N ASN A 17 5.63 4.40 6.72
CA ASN A 17 5.22 5.67 7.33
C ASN A 17 3.96 5.52 8.17
N CYS A 18 2.97 4.77 7.67
CA CYS A 18 1.77 4.46 8.44
C CYS A 18 2.14 3.73 9.73
N LEU A 19 2.92 2.65 9.64
CA LEU A 19 3.33 1.87 10.83
C LEU A 19 4.16 2.67 11.83
N SER A 20 5.01 3.58 11.35
CA SER A 20 5.87 4.43 12.20
C SER A 20 5.11 5.50 12.96
N ASN A 21 3.90 5.85 12.52
CA ASN A 21 3.06 6.81 13.21
C ASN A 21 2.51 6.19 14.51
N LYS A 22 3.07 6.59 15.66
CA LYS A 22 2.78 6.05 17.00
C LYS A 22 1.40 6.44 17.57
N GLN A 23 0.64 7.26 16.87
CA GLN A 23 -0.60 7.86 17.39
C GLN A 23 -1.84 6.94 17.34
N LEU A 24 -1.76 5.73 16.79
CA LEU A 24 -2.92 4.85 16.57
C LEU A 24 -2.88 3.59 17.44
N ARG A 25 -3.93 3.38 18.24
CA ARG A 25 -4.11 2.25 19.18
C ARG A 25 -4.34 0.88 18.53
N LYS A 26 -4.36 0.77 17.20
CA LYS A 26 -4.66 -0.47 16.45
C LYS A 26 -3.44 -1.36 16.30
N ASN A 27 -3.66 -2.67 16.19
CA ASN A 27 -2.55 -3.61 15.99
C ASN A 27 -1.94 -3.43 14.58
N LYS A 28 -0.68 -3.87 14.40
CA LYS A 28 0.07 -3.72 13.13
C LYS A 28 -0.69 -4.27 11.91
N LYS A 29 -1.37 -5.41 12.05
CA LYS A 29 -2.09 -6.07 10.94
C LYS A 29 -3.34 -5.29 10.53
N GLU A 30 -4.12 -4.80 11.48
CA GLU A 30 -5.30 -3.96 11.22
C GLU A 30 -4.90 -2.69 10.46
N ARG A 31 -3.79 -2.06 10.86
CA ARG A 31 -3.27 -0.87 10.18
C ARG A 31 -2.82 -1.14 8.75
N ILE A 32 -2.15 -2.28 8.51
CA ILE A 32 -1.76 -2.71 7.15
C ILE A 32 -3.02 -2.96 6.31
N SER A 33 -4.03 -3.63 6.88
CA SER A 33 -5.27 -3.92 6.17
C SER A 33 -6.01 -2.64 5.75
N GLU A 34 -6.10 -1.65 6.65
CA GLU A 34 -6.76 -0.37 6.37
C GLU A 34 -6.07 0.39 5.25
N ILE A 35 -4.74 0.58 5.35
CA ILE A 35 -4.01 1.33 4.31
C ILE A 35 -4.00 0.61 2.97
N VAL A 36 -3.99 -0.73 2.95
CA VAL A 36 -4.07 -1.50 1.72
C VAL A 36 -5.45 -1.35 1.08
N SER A 37 -6.52 -1.37 1.88
CA SER A 37 -7.87 -1.15 1.37
C SER A 37 -8.06 0.26 0.82
N GLU A 38 -7.51 1.28 1.47
CA GLU A 38 -7.50 2.66 0.96
C GLU A 38 -6.75 2.77 -0.38
N LEU A 39 -5.52 2.22 -0.46
CA LEU A 39 -4.72 2.25 -1.68
C LEU A 39 -5.35 1.45 -2.81
N GLU A 40 -5.97 0.31 -2.51
CA GLU A 40 -6.70 -0.48 -3.49
C GLU A 40 -7.88 0.31 -4.07
N ASN A 41 -8.64 0.99 -3.23
CA ASN A 41 -9.73 1.86 -3.68
C ASN A 41 -9.21 3.02 -4.54
N GLU A 42 -8.14 3.69 -4.11
CA GLU A 42 -7.50 4.75 -4.92
C GLU A 42 -7.10 4.22 -6.31
N ILE A 43 -6.47 3.05 -6.40
CA ILE A 43 -6.02 2.47 -7.69
C ILE A 43 -7.23 2.10 -8.58
N ARG A 44 -8.28 1.53 -8.00
CA ARG A 44 -9.45 1.07 -8.76
C ARG A 44 -10.29 2.24 -9.28
N TYR A 45 -10.58 3.21 -8.41
CA TYR A 45 -11.62 4.20 -8.66
C TYR A 45 -11.10 5.60 -8.94
N ASP A 46 -10.02 6.03 -8.30
CA ASP A 46 -9.54 7.42 -8.38
C ASP A 46 -8.37 7.60 -9.35
N PHE A 47 -7.54 6.56 -9.50
CA PHE A 47 -6.40 6.58 -10.39
C PHE A 47 -6.87 6.38 -11.84
N THR A 48 -6.80 7.42 -12.66
CA THR A 48 -7.17 7.33 -14.08
C THR A 48 -5.94 6.92 -14.91
N CYS A 49 -5.86 5.63 -15.24
CA CYS A 49 -4.81 5.07 -16.08
C CYS A 49 -5.33 3.86 -16.87
N HIS A 50 -4.51 3.34 -17.79
CA HIS A 50 -4.80 2.08 -18.47
C HIS A 50 -4.98 0.94 -17.46
N GLU A 51 -5.93 0.05 -17.74
CA GLU A 51 -6.27 -1.08 -16.89
C GLU A 51 -5.05 -1.94 -16.55
N ARG A 52 -4.19 -2.23 -17.53
CA ARG A 52 -2.93 -2.95 -17.33
C ARG A 52 -2.02 -2.30 -16.27
N ILE A 53 -1.97 -0.96 -16.22
CA ILE A 53 -1.16 -0.24 -15.23
C ILE A 53 -1.81 -0.34 -13.85
N LYS A 54 -3.16 -0.30 -13.77
CA LYS A 54 -3.88 -0.52 -12.51
C LYS A 54 -3.61 -1.92 -11.96
N GLU A 55 -3.65 -2.95 -12.81
CA GLU A 55 -3.33 -4.33 -12.44
C GLU A 55 -1.91 -4.43 -11.88
N GLU A 56 -0.92 -3.86 -12.57
CA GLU A 56 0.48 -3.84 -12.11
C GLU A 56 0.62 -3.13 -10.75
N CYS A 57 -0.08 -2.01 -10.55
CA CYS A 57 -0.10 -1.30 -9.28
C CYS A 57 -0.70 -2.16 -8.16
N LEU A 58 -1.80 -2.87 -8.42
CA LEU A 58 -2.43 -3.77 -7.45
C LEU A 58 -1.52 -4.96 -7.10
N GLU A 59 -0.88 -5.56 -8.10
CA GLU A 59 0.09 -6.64 -7.87
C GLU A 59 1.25 -6.17 -6.99
N ASN A 60 1.80 -4.99 -7.27
CA ASN A 60 2.85 -4.37 -6.46
C ASN A 60 2.38 -4.11 -5.02
N LEU A 61 1.16 -3.56 -4.84
CA LEU A 61 0.57 -3.31 -3.53
C LEU A 61 0.41 -4.62 -2.72
N PHE A 62 -0.18 -5.66 -3.31
CA PHE A 62 -0.40 -6.93 -2.63
C PHE A 62 0.91 -7.65 -2.30
N LYS A 63 1.92 -7.56 -3.17
CA LYS A 63 3.26 -8.09 -2.92
C LYS A 63 3.88 -7.45 -1.68
N VAL A 64 3.80 -6.13 -1.55
CA VAL A 64 4.32 -5.41 -0.38
C VAL A 64 3.51 -5.74 0.88
N CYS A 65 2.17 -5.79 0.79
CA CYS A 65 1.31 -6.15 1.91
C CYS A 65 1.64 -7.55 2.47
N LYS A 66 1.81 -8.54 1.59
CA LYS A 66 2.18 -9.91 1.96
C LYS A 66 3.51 -9.94 2.70
N LYS A 67 4.51 -9.20 2.20
CA LYS A 67 5.83 -9.07 2.84
C LYS A 67 5.71 -8.40 4.22
N ALA A 68 4.96 -7.31 4.33
CA ALA A 68 4.77 -6.57 5.59
C ALA A 68 4.04 -7.40 6.66
N SER A 69 3.13 -8.27 6.24
CA SER A 69 2.35 -9.17 7.11
C SER A 69 3.10 -10.43 7.52
N ALA A 70 4.12 -10.85 6.75
CA ALA A 70 4.96 -12.02 7.03
C ALA A 70 6.12 -11.76 7.99
N ILE A 71 6.47 -10.49 8.24
CA ILE A 71 7.44 -10.10 9.29
C ILE A 71 6.72 -10.24 10.64
N HIS A 72 6.79 -11.46 11.18
CA HIS A 72 6.27 -11.85 12.50
C HIS A 72 7.42 -12.13 13.46
#